data_AF-A0A4Q7RBA9-F1
#
_entry.id   AF-A0A4Q7RBA9-F1
#
_cell.length_a   1.000
_cell.length_b   1.000
_cell.length_c   1.000
_cell.angle_alpha   90.00
_cell.angle_beta   90.00
_cell.angle_gamma   90.00
#
_symmetry.space_group_name_H-M   'P 1'
#
loop_
_entity.id
_entity.type
_entity.pdbx_description
1 polymer ?
#
loop_
_entity_poly.entity_id
_entity_poly.type
_entity_poly.pdbx_seq_one_letter_code
_entity_poly.pdbx_strand_id
1 'polypeptide(L)'
;MHSSDDREYPEPETVLAIQGAIYTGQTGGPMGPPGHWLNEFWQIGAALRDDAGMPQDFQTTARVDLLDTTSQYLAAPMAMIELTGHAN
;
A
#
# COMPACT_ATOMS: atom_id res chain seq x y z
N MET A 1 12.26 -13.75 42.19
CA MET A 1 12.79 -13.08 40.99
C MET A 1 11.60 -12.76 40.12
N HIS A 2 11.30 -11.47 39.95
CA HIS A 2 10.16 -11.00 39.15
C HIS A 2 10.58 -11.04 37.68
N SER A 3 9.97 -11.91 36.88
CA SER A 3 10.22 -12.01 35.45
C SER A 3 9.84 -10.70 34.78
N SER A 4 10.75 -10.10 34.03
CA SER A 4 10.55 -8.83 33.33
C SER A 4 9.69 -8.97 32.06
N ASP A 5 8.93 -10.06 31.96
CA ASP A 5 8.20 -10.53 30.76
C ASP A 5 6.75 -10.03 30.67
N ASP A 6 6.20 -9.39 31.71
CA ASP A 6 4.81 -8.89 31.72
C ASP A 6 4.70 -7.40 31.32
N ARG A 7 5.60 -6.91 30.45
CA ARG A 7 5.45 -5.57 29.88
C ARG A 7 4.64 -5.65 28.59
N GLU A 8 3.41 -5.15 28.65
CA GLU A 8 2.46 -5.08 27.52
C GLU A 8 3.00 -4.26 26.34
N TYR A 9 3.94 -3.34 26.60
CA TYR A 9 4.55 -2.48 25.59
C TYR A 9 6.08 -2.48 25.69
N PRO A 10 6.79 -2.43 24.55
CA PRO A 10 8.24 -2.31 24.51
C PRO A 10 8.70 -0.98 25.10
N GLU A 11 9.95 -0.94 25.58
CA GLU A 11 10.54 0.29 26.09
C GLU A 11 10.55 1.39 25.02
N PRO A 12 10.36 2.68 25.39
CA PRO A 12 10.33 3.80 24.45
C PRO A 12 11.53 3.84 23.50
N GLU A 13 12.73 3.50 23.99
CA GLU A 13 13.96 3.44 23.21
C GLU A 13 13.91 2.34 22.15
N THR A 14 13.23 1.23 22.45
CA THR A 14 13.02 0.13 21.49
C THR A 14 12.09 0.58 20.37
N VAL A 15 11.03 1.32 20.70
CA VAL A 15 10.12 1.91 19.71
C VAL A 15 10.86 2.90 18.80
N LEU A 16 11.67 3.78 19.39
CA LEU A 16 12.48 4.74 18.64
C LEU A 16 13.50 4.05 17.73
N ALA A 17 14.15 2.99 18.19
CA ALA A 17 15.08 2.22 17.38
C ALA A 17 14.40 1.54 16.19
N ILE A 18 13.20 0.98 16.40
CA ILE A 18 12.37 0.40 15.34
C ILE A 18 12.00 1.47 14.31
N GLN A 19 11.49 2.63 14.76
CA GLN A 19 11.12 3.74 13.88
C GLN A 19 12.31 4.25 13.08
N GLY A 20 13.47 4.38 13.72
CA GLY A 20 14.72 4.78 13.07
C GLY A 20 15.17 3.78 12.00
N ALA A 21 15.05 2.48 12.27
CA ALA A 21 15.38 1.44 11.30
C ALA A 21 14.47 1.51 10.07
N ILE A 22 13.14 1.64 10.26
CA ILE A 22 12.17 1.80 9.17
C ILE A 22 12.49 3.03 8.34
N TYR A 23 12.66 4.19 8.99
CA TYR A 23 12.97 5.45 8.29
C TYR A 23 14.27 5.37 7.49
N THR A 24 15.28 4.72 8.06
CA THR A 24 16.57 4.49 7.39
C THR A 24 16.42 3.59 6.17
N GLY A 25 15.61 2.53 6.25
CA GLY A 25 15.29 1.67 5.11
C GLY A 25 14.55 2.42 4.01
N GLN A 26 13.55 3.22 4.39
CA GLN A 26 12.72 4.00 3.45
C GLN A 26 13.55 5.05 2.69
N THR A 27 14.56 5.63 3.34
CA THR A 27 15.47 6.60 2.70
C THR A 27 16.62 5.95 1.94
N GLY A 28 16.78 4.61 2.03
CA GLY A 28 17.89 3.89 1.42
C GLY A 28 19.23 4.07 2.13
N GLY A 29 19.20 4.44 3.41
CA GLY A 29 20.39 4.49 4.26
C GLY A 29 20.95 3.10 4.56
N PRO A 30 22.13 3.04 5.20
CA PRO A 30 22.85 1.79 5.42
C PRO A 30 22.07 0.84 6.35
N MET A 31 22.07 -0.44 6.00
CA MET A 31 21.57 -1.50 6.87
C MET A 31 22.55 -1.76 8.03
N GLY A 32 22.03 -2.20 9.18
CA GLY A 32 22.85 -2.58 10.32
C GLY A 32 23.69 -3.84 10.08
N PRO A 33 24.51 -4.25 11.07
CA PRO A 33 25.32 -5.46 10.99
C PRO A 33 24.47 -6.71 10.69
N PRO A 34 25.01 -7.71 9.96
CA PRO A 34 24.30 -8.96 9.71
C PRO A 34 23.81 -9.63 11.00
N GLY A 35 22.56 -10.11 11.00
CA GLY A 35 21.94 -10.75 12.16
C GLY A 35 21.41 -9.80 13.24
N HIS A 36 21.55 -8.48 13.07
CA HIS A 36 20.95 -7.52 13.99
C HIS A 36 19.43 -7.46 13.80
N TRP A 37 18.67 -7.57 14.89
CA TRP A 37 17.20 -7.68 14.85
C TRP A 37 16.50 -6.47 14.21
N LEU A 38 17.09 -5.27 14.31
CA LEU A 38 16.57 -4.06 13.64
C LEU A 38 16.56 -4.15 12.10
N ASN A 39 17.31 -5.08 11.50
CA ASN A 39 17.34 -5.23 10.05
C ASN A 39 15.99 -5.68 9.48
N GLU A 40 15.18 -6.39 10.24
CA GLU A 40 13.81 -6.76 9.84
C GLU A 40 12.97 -5.50 9.59
N PHE A 41 13.12 -4.49 10.46
CA PHE A 41 12.41 -3.22 10.34
C PHE A 41 13.00 -2.32 9.25
N TRP A 42 14.32 -2.38 9.04
CA TRP A 42 14.96 -1.74 7.89
C TRP A 42 14.41 -2.30 6.57
N GLN A 43 14.20 -3.62 6.46
CA GLN A 43 13.63 -4.25 5.27
C GLN A 43 12.19 -3.78 5.00
N ILE A 44 11.37 -3.58 6.05
CA ILE A 44 10.04 -2.98 5.90
C ILE A 44 10.15 -1.59 5.27
N GLY A 45 11.05 -0.74 5.77
CA GLY A 45 11.31 0.58 5.19
C GLY A 45 11.73 0.51 3.72
N ALA A 46 12.67 -0.38 3.39
CA ALA A 46 13.13 -0.58 2.02
C ALA A 46 11.99 -1.04 1.09
N ALA A 47 11.15 -1.97 1.54
CA ALA A 47 9.98 -2.41 0.79
C ALA A 47 8.97 -1.27 0.56
N LEU A 48 8.73 -0.41 1.55
CA LEU A 48 7.86 0.76 1.41
C LEU A 48 8.40 1.77 0.38
N ARG A 49 9.72 1.95 0.32
CA ARG A 49 10.35 2.79 -0.71
C ARG A 49 10.15 2.20 -2.10
N ASP A 50 10.33 0.89 -2.24
CA ASP A 50 10.20 0.20 -3.52
C ASP A 50 8.73 0.18 -3.99
N ASP A 51 7.76 0.05 -3.06
CA ASP A 51 6.31 0.18 -3.32
C ASP A 51 5.90 1.61 -3.68
N ALA A 52 6.47 2.63 -3.04
CA ALA A 52 6.30 4.03 -3.47
C ALA A 52 6.91 4.31 -4.86
N GLY A 53 7.82 3.44 -5.34
CA GLY A 53 8.30 3.40 -6.71
C GLY A 53 7.37 2.66 -7.68
N MET A 54 6.35 1.94 -7.18
CA MET A 54 5.33 1.26 -7.99
C MET A 54 4.25 2.29 -8.37
N PRO A 55 4.03 2.54 -9.68
CA PRO A 55 3.94 3.91 -10.16
C PRO A 55 2.56 4.56 -10.02
N GLN A 56 2.58 5.88 -9.82
CA GLN A 56 1.46 6.80 -10.13
C GLN A 56 0.87 6.56 -11.54
N ASP A 57 1.64 5.95 -12.44
CA ASP A 57 1.20 5.53 -13.77
C ASP A 57 0.05 4.52 -13.70
N PHE A 58 0.03 3.62 -12.71
CA PHE A 58 -1.10 2.69 -12.55
C PHE A 58 -2.37 3.42 -12.11
N GLN A 59 -2.24 4.41 -11.22
CA GLN A 59 -3.37 5.24 -10.82
C GLN A 59 -3.88 6.13 -11.95
N THR A 60 -2.98 6.57 -12.84
CA THR A 60 -3.32 7.43 -13.98
C THR A 60 -4.01 6.62 -15.06
N THR A 61 -3.46 5.46 -15.46
CA THR A 61 -4.09 4.56 -16.44
C THR A 61 -5.41 4.01 -15.92
N ALA A 62 -5.49 3.54 -14.67
CA ALA A 62 -6.74 3.06 -14.10
C ALA A 62 -7.83 4.16 -14.00
N ARG A 63 -7.43 5.42 -13.76
CA ARG A 63 -8.36 6.56 -13.79
C ARG A 63 -8.85 6.87 -15.20
N VAL A 64 -7.96 6.84 -16.19
CA VAL A 64 -8.33 7.08 -17.60
C VAL A 64 -9.28 5.98 -18.09
N ASP A 65 -8.97 4.71 -17.83
CA ASP A 65 -9.82 3.58 -18.24
C ASP A 65 -11.19 3.59 -17.56
N LEU A 66 -11.25 3.96 -16.27
CA LEU A 66 -12.52 4.09 -15.54
C LEU A 66 -13.34 5.25 -16.11
N LEU A 67 -12.72 6.42 -16.32
CA LEU A 67 -13.39 7.58 -16.90
C LEU A 67 -13.91 7.28 -18.31
N ASP A 68 -13.10 6.64 -19.16
CA ASP A 68 -13.49 6.22 -20.50
C ASP A 68 -14.67 5.24 -20.47
N THR A 69 -14.61 4.22 -19.61
CA THR A 69 -15.71 3.27 -19.41
C THR A 69 -17.00 3.97 -18.95
N THR A 70 -16.91 4.87 -17.97
CA THR A 70 -18.08 5.63 -17.49
C THR A 70 -18.61 6.57 -18.56
N SER A 71 -17.75 7.22 -19.34
CA SER A 71 -18.16 8.04 -20.48
C SER A 71 -18.87 7.21 -21.54
N GLN A 72 -18.40 5.99 -21.84
CA GLN A 72 -19.09 5.09 -22.76
C GLN A 72 -20.47 4.67 -22.24
N TYR A 73 -20.60 4.34 -20.95
CA TYR A 73 -21.89 4.01 -20.33
C TYR A 73 -22.86 5.20 -20.31
N LEU A 74 -22.36 6.41 -20.05
CA LEU A 74 -23.17 7.63 -20.01
C LEU A 74 -23.52 8.17 -21.40
N ALA A 75 -22.65 7.94 -22.39
CA ALA A 75 -22.84 8.34 -23.78
C ALA A 75 -23.63 7.31 -24.58
N ALA A 76 -23.80 6.08 -24.08
CA ALA A 76 -24.73 5.12 -24.64
C ALA A 76 -26.15 5.73 -24.59
N PRO A 77 -26.75 6.11 -25.73
CA PRO A 77 -28.12 6.57 -25.73
C PRO A 77 -29.00 5.44 -25.18
N MET A 78 -30.00 5.78 -24.37
CA MET A 78 -31.07 4.86 -23.97
C MET A 78 -31.76 4.27 -25.21
N ALA A 79 -31.19 3.19 -25.74
CA ALA A 79 -31.71 2.40 -26.84
C ALA A 79 -31.75 0.92 -26.43
N MET A 80 -32.08 0.65 -25.17
CA MET A 80 -32.32 -0.69 -24.64
C MET A 80 -33.54 -0.76 -23.71
N ILE A 81 -34.59 0.01 -24.01
CA ILE A 81 -35.95 -0.29 -23.48
C ILE A 81 -36.99 -0.17 -24.60
N GLU A 82 -36.70 -0.61 -25.83
CA GLU A 82 -37.76 -0.91 -26.81
C GLU A 82 -37.29 -2.03 -27.76
N LEU A 83 -37.47 -3.30 -27.38
CA LEU A 83 -38.05 -4.36 -28.24
C LEU A 83 -38.06 -5.72 -27.52
N THR A 84 -39.26 -6.18 -27.17
CA THR A 84 -39.85 -7.53 -27.42
C THR A 84 -40.97 -7.73 -26.38
N GLY A 85 -42.24 -7.87 -26.71
CA GLY A 85 -42.92 -7.96 -28.00
C GLY A 85 -44.40 -8.20 -27.73
N HIS A 86 -45.25 -7.55 -28.53
CA HIS A 86 -46.65 -7.88 -28.67
C HIS A 86 -46.75 -9.14 -29.55
N ALA A 87 -47.28 -10.25 -29.04
CA ALA A 87 -47.87 -11.35 -29.83
C ALA A 87 -48.54 -12.39 -28.93
N ASN A 88 -49.84 -12.24 -28.67
CA ASN A 88 -50.94 -13.12 -29.13
C ASN A 88 -52.19 -12.87 -28.28
#